data_AF-A0A955E1C0-F1
#
_entry.id   AF-A0A955E1C0-F1
#
_cell.length_a   1.000
_cell.length_b   1.000
_cell.length_c   1.000
_cell.angle_alpha   90.00
_cell.angle_beta   90.00
_cell.angle_gamma   90.00
#
_symmetry.space_group_name_H-M   'P 1'
#
loop_
_entity.id
_entity.type
_entity.pdbx_description
1 polymer ?
#
loop_
_entity_poly.entity_id
_entity_poly.type
_entity_poly.pdbx_seq_one_letter_code
_entity_poly.pdbx_strand_id
1 'polypeptide(L)'
;MMNHRTLAAALCSSALFVFALSACSENGTHSDATHADHDDHSGHDHGTAASTDEKIIRTDVYEGILGEIAAMPVEGDPSSELRIYHEHIPTFRTKQGTIFVNTGGVPGMNAMEMPFPPANGVSLDGLAVGDKVRFTFAVNWGGERAWEVTEIEKLPADTVIDYSVKPTPEELLPAGHPTMPADDDHSGHDHDEP
;
A
#
# COMPACT_ATOMS: atom_id res chain seq x y z
N MET A 1 -25.35 -13.99 47.28
CA MET A 1 -25.70 -15.23 46.58
C MET A 1 -24.50 -15.63 45.72
N MET A 2 -23.69 -16.55 46.24
CA MET A 2 -22.57 -17.19 45.56
C MET A 2 -23.09 -18.41 44.81
N ASN A 3 -22.63 -18.67 43.59
CA ASN A 3 -22.64 -19.98 42.92
C ASN A 3 -21.43 -19.99 41.96
N HIS A 4 -20.32 -20.64 42.33
CA HIS A 4 -19.91 -22.01 41.93
C HIS A 4 -19.53 -22.11 40.44
N ARG A 5 -18.22 -22.04 40.12
CA ARG A 5 -17.26 -23.17 39.95
C ARG A 5 -17.62 -24.08 38.77
N THR A 6 -16.71 -24.26 37.79
CA THR A 6 -16.20 -25.56 37.30
C THR A 6 -14.98 -25.37 36.39
N LEU A 7 -13.93 -26.16 36.64
CA LEU A 7 -12.68 -26.31 35.87
C LEU A 7 -12.89 -27.14 34.59
N ALA A 8 -12.04 -26.95 33.57
CA ALA A 8 -11.43 -28.06 32.83
C ALA A 8 -10.19 -27.59 32.04
N ALA A 9 -9.04 -28.16 32.39
CA ALA A 9 -7.82 -28.13 31.60
C ALA A 9 -7.86 -29.23 30.54
N ALA A 10 -7.27 -29.00 29.37
CA ALA A 10 -6.91 -30.07 28.44
C ALA A 10 -5.63 -29.72 27.68
N LEU A 11 -4.56 -30.44 28.03
CA LEU A 11 -3.32 -30.59 27.26
C LEU A 11 -3.59 -31.49 26.04
N CYS A 12 -3.11 -31.13 24.85
CA CYS A 12 -2.79 -32.09 23.78
C CYS A 12 -1.93 -31.39 22.72
N SER A 13 -0.63 -31.67 22.71
CA SER A 13 0.03 -32.65 21.82
C SER A 13 0.60 -32.02 20.55
N SER A 14 1.92 -31.82 20.60
CA SER A 14 2.79 -31.46 19.50
C SER A 14 2.81 -32.56 18.42
N ALA A 15 2.67 -32.17 17.15
CA ALA A 15 2.96 -33.05 16.02
C ALA A 15 4.00 -32.39 15.12
N LEU A 16 5.19 -33.01 15.06
CA LEU A 16 6.22 -32.72 14.07
C LEU A 16 5.71 -33.07 12.67
N PHE A 17 5.76 -32.11 11.75
CA PHE A 17 5.64 -32.37 10.31
C PHE A 17 7.04 -32.40 9.69
N VAL A 18 7.44 -33.57 9.21
CA VAL A 18 8.61 -33.77 8.35
C VAL A 18 8.14 -33.58 6.91
N PHE A 19 8.59 -32.52 6.24
CA PHE A 19 8.40 -32.33 4.80
C PHE A 19 9.60 -32.91 4.05
N ALA A 20 9.35 -33.94 3.24
CA ALA A 20 10.29 -34.47 2.28
C ALA A 20 10.23 -33.64 0.98
N LEU A 21 11.33 -32.97 0.61
CA LEU A 21 11.51 -32.43 -0.75
C LEU A 21 12.06 -33.54 -1.64
N SER A 22 11.28 -33.92 -2.66
CA SER A 22 11.74 -34.69 -3.80
C SER A 22 11.21 -34.04 -5.08
N ALA A 23 12.10 -33.44 -5.85
CA ALA A 23 11.90 -33.16 -7.27
C ALA A 23 13.27 -32.92 -7.92
N CYS A 24 13.86 -33.99 -8.42
CA CYS A 24 14.85 -33.92 -9.50
C CYS A 24 14.07 -33.91 -10.82
N SER A 25 14.35 -32.95 -11.71
CA SER A 25 14.06 -33.14 -13.13
C SER A 25 15.09 -32.36 -13.96
N GLU A 26 16.17 -33.07 -14.27
CA GLU A 26 17.12 -32.74 -15.34
C GLU A 26 16.55 -33.26 -16.66
N ASN A 27 16.52 -32.41 -17.68
CA ASN A 27 16.30 -32.75 -19.08
C ASN A 27 16.82 -31.55 -19.89
N GLY A 28 17.73 -31.61 -20.84
CA GLY A 28 18.47 -32.65 -21.53
C GLY A 28 19.17 -31.91 -22.68
N THR A 29 20.47 -32.14 -22.86
CA THR A 29 21.25 -31.58 -23.98
C THR A 29 21.16 -32.50 -25.19
N HIS A 30 21.00 -31.95 -26.41
CA HIS A 30 21.54 -32.54 -27.64
C HIS A 30 21.55 -31.54 -28.83
N SER A 31 22.75 -30.98 -29.05
CA SER A 31 23.56 -30.89 -30.27
C SER A 31 22.98 -30.53 -31.66
N ASP A 32 23.58 -29.47 -32.23
CA ASP A 32 24.32 -29.40 -33.51
C ASP A 32 23.55 -29.25 -34.86
N ALA A 33 23.74 -28.11 -35.54
CA ALA A 33 24.43 -28.00 -36.85
C ALA A 33 24.11 -26.68 -37.60
N THR A 34 25.15 -25.83 -37.73
CA THR A 34 25.55 -24.93 -38.84
C THR A 34 24.53 -24.36 -39.85
N HIS A 35 24.56 -23.04 -40.14
CA HIS A 35 25.28 -22.44 -41.30
C HIS A 35 25.04 -20.91 -41.45
N ALA A 36 26.13 -20.20 -41.77
CA ALA A 36 26.28 -19.00 -42.61
C ALA A 36 25.61 -17.65 -42.25
N ASP A 37 26.48 -16.73 -41.82
CA ASP A 37 26.66 -15.34 -42.29
C ASP A 37 25.44 -14.47 -42.64
N HIS A 38 25.19 -13.47 -41.79
CA HIS A 38 24.89 -12.11 -42.23
C HIS A 38 25.42 -11.09 -41.22
N ASP A 39 26.49 -10.39 -41.60
CA ASP A 39 26.86 -9.10 -41.05
C ASP A 39 25.83 -8.05 -41.49
N ASP A 40 25.11 -7.46 -40.53
CA ASP A 40 24.69 -6.07 -40.64
C ASP A 40 24.85 -5.38 -39.28
N HIS A 41 25.64 -4.32 -39.32
CA HIS A 41 25.93 -3.42 -38.23
C HIS A 41 24.72 -2.52 -38.01
N SER A 42 24.28 -2.39 -36.76
CA SER A 42 24.10 -1.09 -36.10
C SER A 42 23.58 -1.34 -34.70
N GLY A 43 24.44 -1.06 -33.72
CA GLY A 43 24.08 -1.04 -32.31
C GLY A 43 22.92 -0.11 -32.06
N HIS A 44 21.73 -0.68 -31.92
CA HIS A 44 20.75 -0.14 -31.00
C HIS A 44 21.08 -0.74 -29.64
N ASP A 45 22.01 -0.07 -28.95
CA ASP A 45 22.01 -0.01 -27.50
C ASP A 45 20.66 0.63 -27.10
N HIS A 46 19.60 -0.20 -27.10
CA HIS A 46 18.48 0.08 -26.23
C HIS A 46 19.03 -0.16 -24.85
N GLY A 47 19.61 0.92 -24.31
CA GLY A 47 20.04 1.05 -22.94
C GLY A 47 19.02 0.31 -22.12
N THR A 48 19.43 -0.87 -21.65
CA THR A 48 18.87 -1.42 -20.44
C THR A 48 19.24 -0.36 -19.43
N ALA A 49 18.37 0.64 -19.28
CA ALA A 49 18.33 1.48 -18.12
C ALA A 49 18.31 0.43 -17.02
N ALA A 50 19.48 0.24 -16.43
CA ALA A 50 19.60 -0.47 -15.19
C ALA A 50 18.62 0.27 -14.31
N SER A 51 17.42 -0.32 -14.16
CA SER A 51 16.56 -0.04 -13.05
C SER A 51 17.46 -0.40 -11.90
N THR A 52 18.20 0.59 -11.40
CA THR A 52 19.02 0.43 -10.22
C THR A 52 17.99 -0.03 -9.21
N ASP A 53 18.03 -1.32 -8.90
CA ASP A 53 17.18 -1.97 -7.91
C ASP A 53 17.63 -1.47 -6.54
N GLU A 54 17.56 -0.14 -6.38
CA GLU A 54 17.76 0.53 -5.13
C GLU A 54 16.59 0.08 -4.28
N LYS A 55 16.90 -0.75 -3.29
CA LYS A 55 15.94 -1.23 -2.33
C LYS A 55 15.36 -0.02 -1.59
N ILE A 56 14.23 0.49 -2.08
CA ILE A 56 13.50 1.58 -1.43
C ILE A 56 13.00 1.05 -0.08
N ILE A 57 13.63 1.54 0.99
CA ILE A 57 13.18 1.38 2.36
C ILE A 57 12.60 2.72 2.81
N ARG A 58 11.27 2.80 2.90
CA ARG A 58 10.56 4.00 3.37
C ARG A 58 9.36 3.58 4.18
N THR A 59 9.06 4.33 5.23
CA THR A 59 7.78 4.21 5.94
C THR A 59 6.98 5.49 5.76
N ASP A 60 5.74 5.37 5.31
CA ASP A 60 4.75 6.47 5.35
C ASP A 60 3.79 6.22 6.50
N VAL A 61 3.50 7.25 7.30
CA VAL A 61 2.57 7.18 8.43
C VAL A 61 1.33 8.01 8.09
N TYR A 62 0.15 7.42 8.30
CA TYR A 62 -1.14 8.04 8.07
C TYR A 62 -1.89 8.11 9.39
N GLU A 63 -1.97 9.31 9.96
CA GLU A 63 -2.56 9.57 11.27
C GLU A 63 -4.02 10.03 11.14
N GLY A 64 -4.79 9.77 12.19
CA GLY A 64 -6.12 10.35 12.34
C GLY A 64 -7.17 9.85 11.34
N ILE A 65 -6.91 8.71 10.70
CA ILE A 65 -7.82 8.11 9.72
C ILE A 65 -9.04 7.58 10.45
N LEU A 66 -10.23 7.93 9.94
CA LEU A 66 -11.49 7.43 10.47
C LEU A 66 -11.93 6.18 9.73
N GLY A 67 -12.54 5.26 10.46
CA GLY A 67 -13.13 4.07 9.86
C GLY A 67 -14.11 3.35 10.79
N GLU A 68 -14.76 2.32 10.25
CA GLU A 68 -15.64 1.41 10.97
C GLU A 68 -15.06 0.00 10.93
N ILE A 69 -15.02 -0.68 12.07
CA ILE A 69 -14.54 -2.07 12.15
C ILE A 69 -15.53 -2.99 11.43
N ALA A 70 -15.08 -3.60 10.34
CA ALA A 70 -15.87 -4.55 9.55
C ALA A 70 -15.66 -6.00 10.02
N ALA A 71 -14.47 -6.35 10.50
CA ALA A 71 -14.16 -7.66 11.04
C ALA A 71 -13.07 -7.59 12.13
N MET A 72 -13.12 -8.52 13.08
CA MET A 72 -12.12 -8.67 14.15
C MET A 72 -11.29 -9.93 13.92
N PRO A 73 -9.99 -9.93 14.29
CA PRO A 73 -9.21 -11.15 14.34
C PRO A 73 -9.76 -12.07 15.43
N VAL A 74 -9.79 -13.36 15.13
CA VAL A 74 -10.22 -14.45 16.01
C VAL A 74 -8.97 -15.17 16.50
N GLU A 75 -8.88 -15.33 17.82
CA GLU A 75 -7.75 -16.02 18.45
C GLU A 75 -7.64 -17.46 17.90
N GLY A 76 -6.44 -17.82 17.43
CA GLY A 76 -6.16 -19.14 16.88
C GLY A 76 -6.53 -19.34 15.40
N ASP A 77 -7.16 -18.35 14.74
CA ASP A 77 -7.41 -18.39 13.30
C ASP A 77 -6.54 -17.36 12.56
N PRO A 78 -5.42 -17.78 11.93
CA PRO A 78 -4.55 -16.86 11.20
C PRO A 78 -5.18 -16.30 9.91
N SER A 79 -6.32 -16.83 9.49
CA SER A 79 -7.06 -16.33 8.31
C SER A 79 -8.00 -15.18 8.66
N SER A 80 -8.20 -14.93 9.97
CA SER A 80 -9.03 -13.84 10.46
C SER A 80 -8.18 -12.61 10.74
N GLU A 81 -8.57 -11.47 10.16
CA GLU A 81 -7.81 -10.23 10.23
C GLU A 81 -8.71 -9.10 10.74
N LEU A 82 -8.10 -8.10 11.37
CA LEU A 82 -8.77 -6.83 11.61
C LEU A 82 -9.05 -6.18 10.26
N ARG A 83 -10.31 -5.98 9.92
CA ARG A 83 -10.72 -5.28 8.68
C ARG A 83 -11.46 -4.02 9.07
N ILE A 84 -11.09 -2.90 8.44
CA ILE A 84 -11.69 -1.59 8.71
C ILE A 84 -12.17 -1.02 7.38
N TYR A 85 -13.43 -0.58 7.32
CA TYR A 85 -13.95 0.25 6.25
C TYR A 85 -13.51 1.70 6.53
N HIS A 86 -12.42 2.11 5.90
CA HIS A 86 -11.81 3.41 6.16
C HIS A 86 -12.35 4.49 5.21
N GLU A 87 -12.24 5.75 5.61
CA GLU A 87 -12.56 6.91 4.77
C GLU A 87 -11.55 7.13 3.63
N HIS A 88 -11.85 8.02 2.68
CA HIS A 88 -10.89 8.37 1.63
C HIS A 88 -9.60 8.95 2.22
N ILE A 89 -8.45 8.45 1.75
CA ILE A 89 -7.11 8.87 2.18
C ILE A 89 -6.45 9.62 1.01
N PRO A 90 -6.62 10.95 0.91
CA PRO A 90 -6.17 11.74 -0.24
C PRO A 90 -4.65 11.78 -0.38
N THR A 91 -3.91 11.50 0.69
CA THR A 91 -2.45 11.59 0.75
C THR A 91 -1.75 10.26 0.55
N PHE A 92 -2.48 9.18 0.23
CA PHE A 92 -1.89 7.85 0.07
C PHE A 92 -0.83 7.84 -1.05
N ARG A 93 0.36 7.34 -0.74
CA ARG A 93 1.53 7.34 -1.64
C ARG A 93 1.83 5.97 -2.21
N THR A 94 2.41 5.95 -3.40
CA THR A 94 3.02 4.77 -4.03
C THR A 94 4.37 4.44 -3.42
N LYS A 95 4.98 3.30 -3.75
CA LYS A 95 6.36 2.96 -3.35
C LYS A 95 7.36 4.06 -3.71
N GLN A 96 7.16 4.74 -4.83
CA GLN A 96 8.03 5.81 -5.32
C GLN A 96 7.83 7.14 -4.57
N GLY A 97 6.80 7.24 -3.72
CA GLY A 97 6.55 8.43 -2.88
C GLY A 97 5.66 9.46 -3.53
N THR A 98 5.19 9.21 -4.75
CA THR A 98 4.17 10.00 -5.43
C THR A 98 2.78 9.66 -4.89
N ILE A 99 1.83 10.59 -4.97
CA ILE A 99 0.43 10.30 -4.63
C ILE A 99 -0.10 9.23 -5.58
N PHE A 100 -0.68 8.17 -5.00
CA PHE A 100 -1.36 7.13 -5.77
C PHE A 100 -2.57 7.72 -6.46
N VAL A 101 -2.81 7.38 -7.72
CA VAL A 101 -4.04 7.75 -8.44
C VAL A 101 -4.74 6.45 -8.79
N ASN A 102 -5.98 6.32 -8.35
CA ASN A 102 -6.74 5.10 -8.59
C ASN A 102 -7.21 5.00 -10.05
N THR A 103 -7.83 3.88 -10.41
CA THR A 103 -8.33 3.63 -11.78
C THR A 103 -9.36 4.65 -12.26
N GLY A 104 -10.07 5.31 -11.35
CA GLY A 104 -11.03 6.38 -11.65
C GLY A 104 -10.38 7.76 -11.82
N GLY A 105 -9.05 7.87 -11.75
CA GLY A 105 -8.33 9.14 -11.85
C GLY A 105 -8.38 9.99 -10.58
N VAL A 106 -8.87 9.45 -9.47
CA VAL A 106 -8.94 10.18 -8.19
C VAL A 106 -7.63 9.96 -7.41
N PRO A 107 -6.96 11.03 -6.96
CA PRO A 107 -5.77 10.92 -6.11
C PRO A 107 -6.10 10.30 -4.73
N GLY A 108 -5.13 9.61 -4.17
CA GLY A 108 -5.23 8.89 -2.91
C GLY A 108 -5.96 7.55 -3.01
N MET A 109 -6.27 6.99 -1.84
CA MET A 109 -6.96 5.70 -1.71
C MET A 109 -8.44 5.93 -1.40
N ASN A 110 -9.33 5.32 -2.19
CA ASN A 110 -10.78 5.38 -1.98
C ASN A 110 -11.18 4.84 -0.62
N ALA A 111 -12.34 5.27 -0.12
CA ALA A 111 -12.97 4.63 1.02
C ALA A 111 -13.27 3.16 0.68
N MET A 112 -12.67 2.23 1.42
CA MET A 112 -12.80 0.80 1.18
C MET A 112 -12.53 -0.03 2.43
N GLU A 113 -12.94 -1.30 2.39
CA GLU A 113 -12.66 -2.26 3.45
C GLU A 113 -11.34 -2.97 3.14
N MET A 114 -10.36 -2.86 4.02
CA MET A 114 -9.07 -3.52 3.85
C MET A 114 -8.57 -4.12 5.17
N PRO A 115 -7.71 -5.16 5.11
CA PRO A 115 -7.07 -5.69 6.31
C PRO A 115 -6.05 -4.69 6.84
N PHE A 116 -6.09 -4.47 8.15
CA PHE A 116 -5.24 -3.56 8.90
C PHE A 116 -4.65 -4.31 10.09
N PRO A 117 -3.60 -5.11 9.88
CA PRO A 117 -3.08 -5.93 10.96
C PRO A 117 -2.44 -5.04 12.04
N PRO A 118 -2.70 -5.29 13.34
CA PRO A 118 -2.11 -4.48 14.40
C PRO A 118 -0.59 -4.67 14.49
N ALA A 119 0.11 -3.60 14.84
CA ALA A 119 1.51 -3.64 15.23
C ALA A 119 1.67 -4.33 16.61
N ASN A 120 2.89 -4.76 16.92
CA ASN A 120 3.18 -5.35 18.22
C ASN A 120 2.85 -4.36 19.35
N GLY A 121 2.06 -4.79 20.32
CA GLY A 121 1.67 -3.98 21.48
C GLY A 121 0.41 -3.14 21.29
N VAL A 122 -0.19 -3.11 20.09
CA VAL A 122 -1.49 -2.49 19.87
C VAL A 122 -2.60 -3.43 20.36
N SER A 123 -3.33 -3.00 21.39
CA SER A 123 -4.48 -3.75 21.92
C SER A 123 -5.75 -3.42 21.12
N LEU A 124 -6.57 -4.45 20.91
CA LEU A 124 -7.91 -4.34 20.34
C LEU A 124 -9.00 -4.55 21.40
N ASP A 125 -8.64 -4.55 22.68
CA ASP A 125 -9.57 -4.80 23.78
C ASP A 125 -10.67 -3.73 23.82
N GLY A 126 -11.93 -4.17 23.93
CA GLY A 126 -13.08 -3.27 23.97
C GLY A 126 -13.53 -2.73 22.61
N LEU A 127 -12.86 -3.14 21.52
CA LEU A 127 -13.30 -2.93 20.15
C LEU A 127 -14.14 -4.11 19.66
N ALA A 128 -15.14 -3.81 18.85
CA ALA A 128 -16.02 -4.78 18.22
C ALA A 128 -16.39 -4.35 16.80
N VAL A 129 -16.92 -5.29 16.02
CA VAL A 129 -17.50 -5.01 14.70
C VAL A 129 -18.60 -3.94 14.82
N GLY A 130 -18.58 -2.97 13.93
CA GLY A 130 -19.47 -1.80 13.91
C GLY A 130 -18.98 -0.62 14.75
N ASP A 131 -17.89 -0.77 15.52
CA ASP A 131 -17.30 0.36 16.22
C ASP A 131 -16.63 1.34 15.25
N LYS A 132 -16.88 2.62 15.47
CA LYS A 132 -16.16 3.71 14.80
C LYS A 132 -14.84 3.93 15.50
N VAL A 133 -13.78 4.07 14.72
CA VAL A 133 -12.42 4.20 15.23
C VAL A 133 -11.68 5.33 14.54
N ARG A 134 -10.76 5.94 15.28
CA ARG A 134 -9.66 6.75 14.73
C ARG A 134 -8.41 5.91 14.87
N PHE A 135 -7.63 5.79 13.81
CA PHE A 135 -6.43 4.98 13.83
C PHE A 135 -5.28 5.62 13.06
N THR A 136 -4.08 5.19 13.41
CA THR A 136 -2.84 5.51 12.73
C THR A 136 -2.28 4.22 12.15
N PHE A 137 -1.88 4.23 10.88
CA PHE A 137 -1.19 3.10 10.28
C PHE A 137 0.06 3.53 9.55
N ALA A 138 1.04 2.63 9.52
CA ALA A 138 2.29 2.78 8.79
C ALA A 138 2.28 1.86 7.57
N VAL A 139 2.74 2.36 6.42
CA VAL A 139 3.05 1.56 5.24
C VAL A 139 4.56 1.44 5.12
N ASN A 140 5.09 0.24 5.27
CA ASN A 140 6.54 -0.03 5.25
C ASN A 140 6.95 -0.56 3.87
N TRP A 141 7.42 0.33 3.01
CA TRP A 141 7.97 -0.02 1.71
C TRP A 141 9.29 -0.75 1.88
N GLY A 142 9.35 -2.00 1.40
CA GLY A 142 10.55 -2.84 1.47
C GLY A 142 10.81 -3.50 2.82
N GLY A 143 9.86 -3.39 3.78
CA GLY A 143 9.86 -4.14 5.04
C GLY A 143 9.17 -5.50 4.93
N GLU A 144 9.25 -6.31 5.99
CA GLU A 144 8.62 -7.64 6.05
C GLU A 144 7.08 -7.55 6.12
N ARG A 145 6.54 -6.57 6.85
CA ARG A 145 5.10 -6.28 6.92
C ARG A 145 4.80 -5.04 6.09
N ALA A 146 3.98 -5.20 5.04
CA ALA A 146 3.69 -4.12 4.10
C ALA A 146 2.99 -2.92 4.76
N TRP A 147 2.09 -3.15 5.71
CA TRP A 147 1.49 -2.11 6.54
C TRP A 147 0.99 -2.68 7.87
N GLU A 148 0.83 -1.81 8.87
CA GLU A 148 0.32 -2.17 10.19
C GLU A 148 -0.30 -0.97 10.91
N VAL A 149 -1.29 -1.23 11.77
CA VAL A 149 -1.89 -0.21 12.65
C VAL A 149 -0.99 0.00 13.85
N THR A 150 -0.53 1.23 14.06
CA THR A 150 0.33 1.59 15.20
C THR A 150 -0.45 2.18 16.36
N GLU A 151 -1.62 2.75 16.11
CA GLU A 151 -2.52 3.29 17.13
C GLU A 151 -3.98 3.13 16.70
N ILE A 152 -4.87 2.82 17.64
CA ILE A 152 -6.31 2.73 17.39
C ILE A 152 -7.08 3.19 18.61
N GLU A 153 -8.10 4.02 18.39
CA GLU A 153 -8.95 4.60 19.42
C GLU A 153 -10.42 4.43 19.04
N LYS A 154 -11.24 3.94 19.97
CA LYS A 154 -12.69 3.89 19.80
C LYS A 154 -13.29 5.29 19.86
N LEU A 155 -14.12 5.62 18.89
CA LEU A 155 -14.87 6.86 18.81
C LEU A 155 -16.30 6.69 19.34
N PRO A 156 -16.98 7.79 19.70
CA PRO A 156 -18.41 7.77 19.97
C PRO A 156 -19.22 7.18 18.83
N ALA A 157 -20.26 6.41 19.14
CA ALA A 157 -21.09 5.70 18.14
C ALA A 157 -21.85 6.65 17.20
N ASP A 158 -22.07 7.90 17.59
CA ASP A 158 -22.72 8.96 16.80
C ASP A 158 -21.74 9.71 15.89
N THR A 159 -20.44 9.42 15.93
CA THR A 159 -19.44 10.02 15.03
C THR A 159 -19.84 9.82 13.57
N VAL A 160 -19.84 10.88 12.78
CA VAL A 160 -20.09 10.77 11.32
C VAL A 160 -18.75 10.61 10.61
N ILE A 161 -18.64 9.58 9.78
CA ILE A 161 -17.47 9.35 8.92
C ILE A 161 -17.86 9.74 7.50
N ASP A 162 -17.06 10.60 6.88
CA ASP A 162 -17.25 11.01 5.50
C ASP A 162 -16.44 10.11 4.56
N TYR A 163 -17.15 9.22 3.88
CA TYR A 163 -16.57 8.30 2.90
C TYR A 163 -16.45 8.90 1.49
N SER A 164 -16.83 10.17 1.31
CA SER A 164 -16.72 10.87 0.04
C SER A 164 -15.26 11.14 -0.34
N VAL A 165 -15.02 11.45 -1.61
CA VAL A 165 -13.69 11.88 -2.08
C VAL A 165 -13.35 13.23 -1.46
N LYS A 166 -12.20 13.30 -0.78
CA LYS A 166 -11.64 14.52 -0.21
C LYS A 166 -10.61 15.12 -1.16
N PRO A 167 -10.52 16.46 -1.25
CA PRO A 167 -9.46 17.12 -2.02
C PRO A 167 -8.09 16.78 -1.43
N THR A 168 -7.07 16.75 -2.29
CA THR A 168 -5.70 16.59 -1.83
C THR A 168 -5.22 17.84 -1.10
N PRO A 169 -4.26 17.75 -0.16
CA PRO A 169 -3.69 18.94 0.47
C PRO A 169 -3.10 19.94 -0.54
N GLU A 170 -2.61 19.47 -1.68
CA GLU A 170 -2.08 20.31 -2.77
C GLU A 170 -3.19 21.11 -3.46
N GLU A 171 -4.37 20.51 -3.66
CA GLU A 171 -5.56 21.19 -4.19
C GLU A 171 -6.18 22.18 -3.19
N LEU A 172 -5.91 21.99 -1.90
CA LEU A 172 -6.30 22.91 -0.83
C LEU A 172 -5.34 24.10 -0.66
N LEU A 173 -4.16 24.07 -1.28
CA LEU A 173 -3.32 25.26 -1.38
C LEU A 173 -3.97 26.21 -2.39
N PRO A 174 -4.21 27.49 -2.06
CA PRO A 174 -4.73 28.44 -3.03
C PRO A 174 -3.77 28.44 -4.22
N ALA A 175 -4.30 28.31 -5.44
CA ALA A 175 -3.58 28.41 -6.70
C ALA A 175 -2.92 29.79 -6.83
N GLY A 176 -1.84 30.00 -6.09
CA GLY A 176 -0.99 31.17 -6.09
C GLY A 176 0.26 30.93 -6.91
N HIS A 177 0.19 30.08 -7.95
CA HIS A 177 1.17 30.13 -9.01
C HIS A 177 0.89 31.44 -9.77
N PRO A 178 1.78 32.45 -9.72
CA PRO A 178 1.70 33.52 -10.69
C PRO A 178 1.82 32.84 -12.05
N THR A 179 0.76 32.88 -12.84
CA THR A 179 0.88 32.83 -14.29
C THR A 179 1.89 33.93 -14.62
N MET A 180 3.15 33.54 -14.84
CA MET A 180 4.12 34.42 -15.47
C MET A 180 3.42 34.95 -16.72
N PRO A 181 3.27 36.28 -16.88
CA PRO A 181 2.78 36.80 -18.14
C PRO A 181 3.69 36.21 -19.22
N ALA A 182 3.08 35.65 -20.25
CA ALA A 182 3.80 35.37 -21.47
C ALA A 182 4.46 36.69 -21.86
N ASP A 183 5.78 36.75 -21.81
CA ASP A 183 6.54 37.77 -22.50
C ASP A 183 6.33 37.48 -24.00
N ASP A 184 5.18 37.95 -24.49
CA ASP A 184 4.91 38.25 -25.89
C ASP A 184 5.85 39.41 -26.29
N ASP A 185 7.11 39.08 -26.50
CA ASP A 185 8.03 39.92 -27.26
C ASP A 185 8.51 39.14 -28.49
N HIS A 186 7.57 38.91 -29.41
CA HIS A 186 7.91 38.75 -30.81
C HIS A 186 8.26 40.13 -31.37
N SER A 187 9.42 40.65 -30.97
CA SER A 187 10.08 41.77 -31.66
C SER A 187 10.27 41.35 -33.12
N GLY A 188 9.40 41.89 -33.97
CA GLY A 188 9.48 41.77 -35.41
C GLY A 188 10.85 42.22 -35.91
N HIS A 189 11.53 41.33 -36.59
CA HIS A 189 12.65 41.68 -37.44
C HIS A 189 12.15 41.73 -38.88
N ASP A 190 11.35 42.75 -39.17
CA ASP A 190 11.23 43.31 -40.50
C ASP A 190 12.39 44.30 -40.67
N HIS A 191 13.12 44.20 -41.78
CA HIS A 191 14.09 45.13 -42.40
C HIS A 191 15.18 44.26 -43.03
N ASP A 192 15.54 44.33 -44.31
CA ASP A 192 15.20 45.21 -45.42
C ASP A 192 15.71 44.46 -46.67
N GLU A 193 14.89 44.34 -47.72
CA GLU A 193 15.38 44.16 -49.11
C GLU A 193 15.57 45.57 -49.69
N PRO A 194 16.63 45.83 -50.47
CA PRO A 194 16.72 45.28 -51.83
C PRO A 194 18.09 44.72 -52.27
#